data_AF-A0A2S8RMJ6-F1
#
_entry.id   AF-A0A2S8RMJ6-F1
#
_cell.length_a   1.000
_cell.length_b   1.000
_cell.length_c   1.000
_cell.angle_alpha   90.00
_cell.angle_beta   90.00
_cell.angle_gamma   90.00
#
_symmetry.space_group_name_H-M   'P 1'
#
loop_
_entity.id
_entity.type
_entity.pdbx_description
1 polymer ?
#
loop_
_entity_poly.entity_id
_entity_poly.type
_entity_poly.pdbx_seq_one_letter_code
_entity_poly.pdbx_strand_id
1 'polypeptide(L)'
;MRGPLPNGRRRTAGFTLLEMLVVLVIAGLLVSLTALTITRNPRTDLNEEAQRLALLFESAGDEAQVRARPVAWQPVDGGFRFDLRTEDGWRPLRDDLLGPRRWEGGVTGVAINYPGSDTQPSRVVFGTEAIDVPVQITLFSAAGRATIVGTGNGRYEVH
;
A
#
# COMPACT_ATOMS: atom_id res chain seq x y z
N MET A 1 48.10 9.15 74.81
CA MET A 1 46.70 9.42 74.40
C MET A 1 46.69 10.16 73.07
N ARG A 2 46.01 9.62 72.05
CA ARG A 2 45.41 10.26 70.84
C ARG A 2 45.43 9.29 69.63
N GLY A 3 44.31 8.65 69.33
CA GLY A 3 43.79 8.60 67.94
C GLY A 3 42.98 9.89 67.67
N PRO A 4 42.46 10.19 66.47
CA PRO A 4 41.80 9.28 65.51
C PRO A 4 42.38 9.46 64.07
N LEU A 5 41.79 9.15 62.89
CA LEU A 5 40.45 8.73 62.41
C LEU A 5 40.57 7.65 61.30
N PRO A 6 39.54 6.80 61.08
CA PRO A 6 39.43 6.00 59.86
C PRO A 6 38.92 6.85 58.68
N ASN A 7 39.67 6.88 57.59
CA ASN A 7 39.29 7.63 56.39
C ASN A 7 38.36 6.79 55.49
N GLY A 8 37.13 7.28 55.25
CA GLY A 8 36.09 6.56 54.52
C GLY A 8 36.41 6.39 53.03
N ARG A 9 37.09 5.30 52.66
CA ARG A 9 37.32 4.94 51.25
C ARG A 9 35.98 4.66 50.56
N ARG A 10 35.55 5.57 49.68
CA ARG A 10 34.54 5.28 48.66
C ARG A 10 34.96 4.01 47.91
N ARG A 11 34.14 2.97 47.97
CA ARG A 11 34.34 1.77 47.15
C ARG A 11 33.98 2.13 45.72
N THR A 12 34.98 2.42 44.90
CA THR A 12 34.85 2.37 43.45
C THR A 12 34.41 0.95 43.10
N ALA A 13 33.16 0.79 42.68
CA ALA A 13 32.70 -0.47 42.10
C ALA A 13 33.45 -0.65 40.78
N GLY A 14 34.46 -1.51 40.79
CA GLY A 14 35.26 -1.81 39.61
C GLY A 14 34.41 -2.62 38.63
N PHE A 15 34.16 -2.04 37.46
CA PHE A 15 33.45 -2.68 36.37
C PHE A 15 34.10 -4.03 36.05
N THR A 16 33.35 -5.12 36.16
CA THR A 16 33.95 -6.46 35.96
C THR A 16 33.95 -6.84 34.48
N LEU A 17 34.91 -7.68 34.06
CA LEU A 17 34.91 -8.23 32.70
C LEU A 17 33.62 -8.98 32.37
N LEU A 18 33.01 -9.62 33.39
CA LEU A 18 31.73 -10.30 33.29
C LEU A 18 30.57 -9.33 32.99
N GLU A 19 30.58 -8.15 33.59
CA GLU A 19 29.57 -7.11 33.35
C GLU A 19 29.63 -6.60 31.91
N MET A 20 30.83 -6.34 31.38
CA MET A 20 31.01 -6.01 29.96
C MET A 20 30.58 -7.16 29.04
N LEU A 21 30.89 -8.41 29.39
CA LEU A 21 30.47 -9.57 28.61
C LEU A 21 28.94 -9.69 28.55
N VAL A 22 28.24 -9.53 29.69
CA VAL A 22 26.77 -9.56 29.73
C VAL A 22 26.16 -8.41 28.93
N VAL A 23 26.72 -7.20 29.02
CA VAL A 23 26.27 -6.05 28.21
C VAL A 23 26.43 -6.32 26.71
N LEU A 24 27.57 -6.88 26.29
CA LEU A 24 27.80 -7.23 24.88
C LEU A 24 26.90 -8.37 24.38
N VAL A 25 26.62 -9.37 25.22
CA VAL A 25 25.66 -10.45 24.90
C VAL A 25 24.25 -9.88 24.74
N ILE A 26 23.78 -9.05 25.68
CA ILE A 26 22.45 -8.43 25.58
C ILE A 26 22.37 -7.49 24.36
N ALA A 27 23.40 -6.68 24.12
CA ALA A 27 23.46 -5.82 22.93
C ALA A 27 23.43 -6.65 21.63
N GLY A 28 24.19 -7.74 21.56
CA GLY A 28 24.19 -8.67 20.43
C GLY A 28 22.84 -9.34 20.21
N LEU A 29 22.14 -9.75 21.28
CA LEU A 29 20.78 -10.28 21.21
C LEU A 29 19.77 -9.23 20.75
N LEU A 30 19.83 -8.00 21.26
CA LEU A 30 18.97 -6.89 20.83
C LEU A 30 19.19 -6.55 19.35
N VAL A 31 20.44 -6.48 18.88
CA VAL A 31 20.78 -6.29 17.46
C VAL A 31 20.27 -7.46 16.61
N SER A 32 20.41 -8.70 17.09
CA SER A 32 19.92 -9.90 16.38
C SER A 32 18.39 -9.89 16.23
N LEU A 33 17.66 -9.40 17.23
CA LEU A 33 16.20 -9.24 17.16
C LEU A 33 15.79 -8.13 16.19
N THR A 34 16.55 -7.03 16.08
CA THR A 34 16.26 -5.98 15.08
C THR A 34 16.49 -6.43 13.62
N ALA A 35 17.29 -7.48 13.40
CA ALA A 35 17.50 -8.04 12.05
C ALA A 35 16.30 -8.85 11.54
N LEU A 36 15.35 -9.23 12.40
CA LEU A 36 14.04 -9.75 12.02
C LEU A 36 13.06 -8.62 11.63
N THR A 37 13.56 -7.62 10.90
CA THR A 37 12.70 -6.68 10.18
C THR A 37 11.81 -7.52 9.27
N ILE A 38 10.50 -7.45 9.46
CA ILE A 38 9.52 -8.16 8.64
C ILE A 38 9.62 -7.58 7.22
N THR A 39 10.45 -8.22 6.38
CA THR A 39 10.42 -8.03 4.94
C THR A 39 9.08 -8.54 4.49
N ARG A 40 8.10 -7.63 4.38
CA ARG A 40 6.82 -7.93 3.77
C ARG A 40 7.11 -8.55 2.40
N ASN A 41 6.42 -9.65 2.09
CA ASN A 41 6.61 -10.32 0.83
C ASN A 41 6.10 -9.39 -0.27
N PRO A 42 6.94 -8.91 -1.22
CA PRO A 42 6.51 -7.93 -2.21
C PRO A 42 5.37 -8.41 -3.12
N ARG A 43 5.14 -9.73 -3.21
CA ARG A 43 3.96 -10.31 -3.89
C ARG A 43 2.69 -10.24 -3.05
N THR A 44 2.81 -10.30 -1.72
CA THR A 44 1.69 -10.06 -0.81
C THR A 44 1.28 -8.59 -0.87
N ASP A 45 2.24 -7.66 -0.76
CA ASP A 45 1.95 -6.22 -0.84
C ASP A 45 1.30 -5.82 -2.18
N LEU A 46 1.74 -6.42 -3.31
CA LEU A 46 1.11 -6.21 -4.63
C LEU A 46 -0.33 -6.74 -4.68
N ASN A 47 -0.61 -7.90 -4.08
CA ASN A 47 -1.96 -8.46 -4.03
C ASN A 47 -2.87 -7.67 -3.09
N GLU A 48 -2.37 -7.20 -1.94
CA GLU A 48 -3.09 -6.28 -1.07
C GLU A 48 -3.47 -4.99 -1.79
N GLU A 49 -2.56 -4.42 -2.60
CA GLU A 49 -2.86 -3.24 -3.40
C GLU A 49 -3.91 -3.51 -4.49
N ALA A 50 -3.84 -4.66 -5.18
CA ALA A 50 -4.86 -5.06 -6.13
C ALA A 50 -6.24 -5.26 -5.47
N GLN A 51 -6.30 -5.83 -4.28
CA GLN A 51 -7.53 -6.00 -3.50
C GLN A 51 -8.11 -4.65 -3.04
N ARG A 52 -7.27 -3.74 -2.54
CA ARG A 52 -7.70 -2.37 -2.20
C ARG A 52 -8.24 -1.63 -3.42
N LEU A 53 -7.59 -1.77 -4.57
CA LEU A 53 -8.03 -1.14 -5.81
C LEU A 53 -9.36 -1.71 -6.32
N ALA A 54 -9.58 -3.02 -6.21
CA ALA A 54 -10.85 -3.67 -6.52
C ALA A 54 -12.01 -3.09 -5.68
N LEU A 55 -11.82 -2.91 -4.36
CA LEU A 55 -12.83 -2.27 -3.48
C LEU A 55 -13.10 -0.80 -3.84
N LEU A 56 -12.07 -0.07 -4.29
CA LEU A 56 -12.25 1.30 -4.80
C LEU A 56 -12.98 1.35 -6.15
N PHE A 57 -12.89 0.30 -6.98
CA PHE A 57 -13.67 0.18 -8.21
C PHE A 57 -15.15 -0.10 -7.94
N GLU A 58 -15.46 -0.96 -6.96
CA GLU A 58 -16.83 -1.15 -6.47
C GLU A 58 -17.40 0.18 -5.95
N SER A 59 -16.63 0.87 -5.10
CA SER A 59 -17.00 2.19 -4.56
C SER A 59 -17.21 3.26 -5.66
N ALA A 60 -16.42 3.22 -6.74
CA ALA A 60 -16.54 4.16 -7.85
C ALA A 60 -17.77 3.91 -8.73
N GLY A 61 -18.20 2.64 -8.87
CA GLY A 61 -19.46 2.28 -9.51
C GLY A 61 -20.67 2.74 -8.69
N ASP A 62 -20.66 2.47 -7.38
CA ASP A 62 -21.69 2.96 -6.45
C ASP A 62 -21.80 4.49 -6.51
N GLU A 63 -20.67 5.20 -6.46
CA GLU A 63 -20.65 6.67 -6.53
C GLU A 63 -21.16 7.21 -7.88
N ALA A 64 -20.84 6.53 -8.99
CA ALA A 64 -21.32 6.90 -10.32
C ALA A 64 -22.85 6.78 -10.43
N GLN A 65 -23.42 5.70 -9.87
CA GLN A 65 -24.86 5.51 -9.76
C GLN A 65 -25.51 6.56 -8.84
N VAL A 66 -24.95 6.79 -7.64
CA VAL A 66 -25.47 7.76 -6.66
C VAL A 66 -25.45 9.20 -7.19
N ARG A 67 -24.38 9.61 -7.88
CA ARG A 67 -24.27 10.94 -8.50
C ARG A 67 -24.98 11.06 -9.85
N ALA A 68 -25.50 9.95 -10.40
CA ALA A 68 -26.01 9.84 -11.77
C ALA A 68 -25.05 10.44 -12.82
N ARG A 69 -23.73 10.28 -12.61
CA ARG A 69 -22.67 10.80 -13.49
C ARG A 69 -21.50 9.82 -13.52
N PRO A 70 -20.98 9.44 -14.71
CA PRO A 70 -19.86 8.51 -14.81
C PRO A 70 -18.62 8.96 -14.03
N VAL A 71 -17.98 7.99 -13.39
CA VAL A 71 -16.65 8.14 -12.76
C VAL A 71 -15.63 7.46 -13.67
N ALA A 72 -14.40 7.95 -13.73
CA ALA A 72 -13.31 7.30 -14.46
C ALA A 72 -12.07 7.20 -13.59
N TRP A 73 -11.50 6.01 -13.49
CA TRP A 73 -10.20 5.79 -12.89
C TRP A 73 -9.10 5.83 -13.97
N GLN A 74 -7.95 6.42 -13.64
CA GLN A 74 -6.76 6.32 -14.48
C GLN A 74 -5.48 6.15 -13.65
N PRO A 75 -4.50 5.36 -14.13
CA PRO A 75 -3.14 5.44 -13.63
C PRO A 75 -2.51 6.80 -13.96
N VAL A 76 -1.65 7.28 -13.08
CA VAL A 76 -0.80 8.48 -13.26
C VAL A 76 0.60 8.17 -12.75
N ASP A 77 1.56 9.08 -12.96
CA ASP A 77 2.94 8.88 -12.52
C ASP A 77 3.03 8.62 -11.00
N GLY A 78 3.45 7.41 -10.63
CA GLY A 78 3.57 6.97 -9.23
C GLY A 78 2.26 6.78 -8.48
N GLY A 79 1.09 6.73 -9.15
CA GLY A 79 -0.19 6.53 -8.49
C GLY A 79 -1.39 6.40 -9.41
N PHE A 80 -2.57 6.75 -8.89
CA PHE A 80 -3.83 6.79 -9.62
C PHE A 80 -4.77 7.88 -9.09
N ARG A 81 -5.80 8.19 -9.86
CA ARG A 81 -6.90 9.08 -9.44
C ARG A 81 -8.22 8.67 -10.07
N PHE A 82 -9.30 9.09 -9.44
CA PHE A 82 -10.64 9.08 -10.03
C PHE A 82 -11.01 10.50 -10.50
N ASP A 83 -11.65 10.59 -11.66
CA ASP A 83 -12.27 11.81 -12.21
C ASP A 83 -13.79 11.61 -12.30
N LEU A 84 -14.57 12.65 -12.04
CA LEU A 84 -16.02 12.69 -12.31
C LEU A 84 -16.28 13.33 -13.67
N ARG A 85 -17.28 12.84 -14.40
CA ARG A 85 -17.74 13.45 -15.65
C ARG A 85 -18.57 14.71 -15.36
N THR A 86 -18.07 15.86 -15.81
CA THR A 86 -18.77 17.15 -15.78
C THR A 86 -19.07 17.64 -17.21
N GLU A 87 -19.80 18.75 -17.32
CA GLU A 87 -20.16 19.36 -18.61
C GLU A 87 -18.91 19.83 -19.39
N ASP A 88 -17.93 20.40 -18.68
CA ASP A 88 -16.62 20.80 -19.25
C ASP A 88 -15.64 19.62 -19.44
N GLY A 89 -16.08 18.38 -19.21
CA GLY A 89 -15.25 17.18 -19.30
C GLY A 89 -14.89 16.56 -17.94
N TRP A 90 -13.77 15.87 -17.87
CA TRP A 90 -13.34 15.12 -16.67
C TRP A 90 -12.69 16.04 -15.63
N ARG A 91 -13.13 15.97 -14.37
CA ARG A 91 -12.54 16.72 -13.25
C ARG A 91 -12.17 15.77 -12.10
N PRO A 92 -10.99 15.90 -11.46
CA PRO A 92 -10.55 14.98 -10.43
C PRO A 92 -11.45 15.04 -9.19
N LEU A 93 -11.81 13.87 -8.67
CA LEU A 93 -12.37 13.71 -7.34
C LEU A 93 -11.30 14.01 -6.29
N ARG A 94 -11.72 14.59 -5.16
CA ARG A 94 -10.88 15.02 -4.04
C ARG A 94 -11.52 14.77 -2.68
N ASP A 95 -12.48 13.85 -2.64
CA ASP A 95 -13.04 13.31 -1.40
C ASP A 95 -12.10 12.25 -0.81
N ASP A 96 -12.28 11.92 0.48
CA ASP A 96 -11.36 11.02 1.21
C ASP A 96 -11.36 9.59 0.65
N LEU A 97 -12.43 9.17 -0.02
CA LEU A 97 -12.56 7.83 -0.59
C LEU A 97 -11.89 7.74 -1.97
N LEU A 98 -12.32 8.56 -2.94
CA LEU A 98 -11.91 8.47 -4.35
C LEU A 98 -10.90 9.56 -4.75
N GLY A 99 -10.29 10.24 -3.78
CA GLY A 99 -9.19 11.17 -4.02
C GLY A 99 -7.94 10.50 -4.62
N PRO A 100 -6.96 11.29 -5.11
CA PRO A 100 -5.73 10.78 -5.72
C PRO A 100 -4.87 10.02 -4.70
N ARG A 101 -4.33 8.87 -5.10
CA ARG A 101 -3.50 8.00 -4.25
C ARG A 101 -2.18 7.66 -4.94
N ARG A 102 -1.11 7.47 -4.16
CA ARG A 102 0.16 6.91 -4.64
C ARG A 102 0.10 5.39 -4.61
N TRP A 103 0.87 4.75 -5.48
CA TRP A 103 0.99 3.29 -5.51
C TRP A 103 1.65 2.75 -4.24
N GLU A 104 1.04 1.70 -3.68
CA GLU A 104 1.73 0.76 -2.79
C GLU A 104 2.14 -0.51 -3.57
N GLY A 105 2.57 -1.58 -2.88
CA GLY A 105 2.92 -2.85 -3.52
C GLY A 105 4.09 -2.83 -4.52
N GLY A 106 4.79 -1.70 -4.63
CA GLY A 106 5.86 -1.48 -5.61
C GLY A 106 5.37 -1.44 -7.06
N VAL A 107 4.12 -1.05 -7.32
CA VAL A 107 3.58 -0.98 -8.69
C VAL A 107 4.41 -0.02 -9.56
N THR A 108 4.91 -0.54 -10.68
CA THR A 108 5.73 0.16 -11.68
C THR A 108 4.98 0.42 -12.99
N GLY A 109 3.85 -0.26 -13.21
CA GLY A 109 3.07 -0.12 -14.43
C GLY A 109 1.68 -0.73 -14.32
N VAL A 110 0.81 -0.34 -15.24
CA VAL A 110 -0.59 -0.74 -15.31
C VAL A 110 -0.96 -1.00 -16.77
N ALA A 111 -1.65 -2.11 -17.05
CA ALA A 111 -2.32 -2.33 -18.33
C ALA A 111 -3.83 -2.49 -18.10
N ILE A 112 -4.63 -1.92 -19.01
CA ILE A 112 -6.09 -2.03 -19.03
C ILE A 112 -6.47 -2.74 -20.33
N ASN A 113 -7.31 -3.77 -20.24
CA ASN A 113 -7.72 -4.59 -21.37
C ASN A 113 -9.21 -4.91 -21.28
N TYR A 114 -9.97 -4.58 -22.33
CA TYR A 114 -11.37 -5.01 -22.48
C TYR A 114 -11.39 -6.26 -23.37
N PRO A 115 -11.88 -7.42 -22.90
CA PRO A 115 -11.90 -8.66 -23.67
C PRO A 115 -12.64 -8.49 -25.00
N GLY A 116 -12.05 -8.95 -26.09
CA GLY A 116 -12.60 -8.78 -27.45
C GLY A 116 -12.29 -7.42 -28.10
N SER A 117 -11.43 -6.59 -27.51
CA SER A 117 -10.93 -5.36 -28.14
C SER A 117 -9.39 -5.36 -28.24
N ASP A 118 -8.87 -4.84 -29.36
CA ASP A 118 -7.43 -4.56 -29.54
C ASP A 118 -7.03 -3.17 -29.02
N THR A 119 -7.95 -2.43 -28.38
CA THR A 119 -7.67 -1.10 -27.84
C THR A 119 -7.11 -1.22 -26.43
N GLN A 120 -6.03 -0.50 -26.15
CA GLN A 120 -5.44 -0.40 -24.82
C GLN A 120 -5.75 1.00 -24.23
N PRO A 121 -6.89 1.17 -23.54
CA PRO A 121 -7.31 2.49 -23.03
C PRO A 121 -6.45 2.95 -21.85
N SER A 122 -6.37 4.27 -21.67
CA SER A 122 -5.65 4.89 -20.55
C SER A 122 -6.50 5.12 -19.30
N ARG A 123 -7.75 4.67 -19.30
CA ARG A 123 -8.70 4.80 -18.18
C ARG A 123 -9.73 3.68 -18.18
N VAL A 124 -10.24 3.34 -17.00
CA VAL A 124 -11.49 2.58 -16.82
C VAL A 124 -12.60 3.60 -16.55
N VAL A 125 -13.75 3.43 -17.17
CA VAL A 125 -14.95 4.25 -16.93
C VAL A 125 -15.98 3.37 -16.24
N PHE A 126 -16.53 3.84 -15.12
CA PHE A 126 -17.63 3.23 -14.41
C PHE A 126 -18.92 3.92 -14.86
N GLY A 127 -19.84 3.14 -15.42
CA GLY A 127 -21.14 3.62 -15.87
C GLY A 127 -22.07 4.09 -14.73
N THR A 128 -23.23 4.63 -15.09
CA THR A 128 -24.33 4.91 -14.15
C THR A 128 -25.31 3.74 -14.04
N GLU A 129 -25.00 2.62 -14.71
CA GLU A 129 -25.80 1.40 -14.77
C GLU A 129 -25.07 0.28 -14.02
N ALA A 130 -25.82 -0.63 -13.37
CA ALA A 130 -25.24 -1.71 -12.57
C ALA A 130 -24.61 -2.86 -13.40
N ILE A 131 -24.71 -2.79 -14.73
CA ILE A 131 -24.13 -3.75 -15.66
C ILE A 131 -23.08 -2.98 -16.48
N ASP A 132 -21.84 -3.47 -16.47
CA ASP A 132 -20.71 -2.82 -17.15
C ASP A 132 -19.98 -3.82 -18.06
N VAL A 133 -19.13 -3.32 -18.95
CA VAL A 133 -18.33 -4.16 -19.85
C VAL A 133 -17.23 -4.86 -19.02
N PRO A 134 -17.06 -6.19 -19.13
CA PRO A 134 -15.96 -6.88 -18.46
C PRO A 134 -14.61 -6.24 -18.78
N VAL A 135 -13.76 -6.07 -17.77
CA VAL A 135 -12.48 -5.36 -17.90
C VAL A 135 -11.41 -6.07 -17.08
N GLN A 136 -10.18 -6.10 -17.60
CA GLN A 136 -9.01 -6.65 -16.92
C GLN A 136 -7.99 -5.54 -16.70
N ILE A 137 -7.60 -5.34 -15.45
CA ILE A 137 -6.58 -4.36 -15.04
C ILE A 137 -5.41 -5.15 -14.45
N THR A 138 -4.26 -5.12 -15.12
CA THR A 138 -3.05 -5.80 -14.62
C THR A 138 -2.12 -4.77 -13.98
N LEU A 139 -1.80 -4.95 -12.71
CA LEU A 139 -0.75 -4.22 -12.00
C LEU A 139 0.58 -4.97 -12.14
N PHE A 140 1.64 -4.26 -12.48
CA PHE A 140 2.99 -4.82 -12.63
C PHE A 140 3.93 -4.26 -11.57
N SER A 141 4.78 -5.10 -10.97
CA SER A 141 5.89 -4.69 -10.10
C SER A 141 7.13 -5.54 -10.35
N ALA A 142 8.25 -5.20 -9.72
CA ALA A 142 9.45 -6.03 -9.72
C ALA A 142 9.22 -7.44 -9.12
N ALA A 143 8.14 -7.64 -8.35
CA ALA A 143 7.81 -8.91 -7.71
C ALA A 143 6.99 -9.86 -8.59
N GLY A 144 6.31 -9.33 -9.62
CA GLY A 144 5.38 -10.06 -10.47
C GLY A 144 4.26 -9.17 -11.03
N ARG A 145 3.07 -9.76 -11.17
CA ARG A 145 1.84 -9.06 -11.57
C ARG A 145 0.65 -9.58 -10.77
N ALA A 146 -0.36 -8.74 -10.61
CA ALA A 146 -1.68 -9.09 -10.07
C ALA A 146 -2.75 -8.57 -11.04
N THR A 147 -3.83 -9.32 -11.24
CA THR A 147 -4.85 -9.02 -12.24
C THR A 147 -6.19 -8.83 -11.56
N ILE A 148 -6.77 -7.64 -11.71
CA ILE A 148 -8.13 -7.31 -11.27
C ILE A 148 -9.07 -7.56 -12.45
N VAL A 149 -10.14 -8.32 -12.25
CA VAL A 149 -11.13 -8.64 -13.28
C VAL A 149 -12.49 -8.10 -12.84
N GLY A 150 -13.02 -7.13 -13.59
CA GLY A 150 -14.41 -6.71 -13.49
C GLY A 150 -15.30 -7.73 -14.21
N THR A 151 -16.22 -8.36 -13.47
CA THR A 151 -17.10 -9.43 -13.96
C THR A 151 -18.32 -8.93 -14.73
N GLY A 152 -18.50 -7.61 -14.84
CA GLY A 152 -19.60 -6.95 -15.54
C GLY A 152 -20.91 -6.80 -14.73
N ASN A 153 -20.94 -7.26 -13.48
CA ASN A 153 -22.08 -7.10 -12.55
C ASN A 153 -21.74 -6.19 -11.35
N GLY A 154 -20.80 -5.26 -11.54
CA GLY A 154 -20.30 -4.36 -10.48
C GLY A 154 -19.28 -4.98 -9.51
N ARG A 155 -18.98 -6.29 -9.58
CA ARG A 155 -17.97 -6.95 -8.75
C ARG A 155 -16.58 -6.94 -9.41
N TYR A 156 -15.54 -6.90 -8.58
CA TYR A 156 -14.14 -7.00 -9.00
C TYR A 156 -13.40 -8.09 -8.23
N GLU A 157 -12.74 -9.00 -8.95
CA GLU A 157 -11.99 -10.14 -8.38
C GLU A 157 -10.49 -10.03 -8.69
N VAL A 158 -9.62 -10.63 -7.87
CA VAL A 158 -8.15 -10.53 -8.00
C VAL A 158 -7.53 -11.92 -8.22
N HIS A 159 -6.63 -12.03 -9.20
CA HIS A 159 -5.93 -13.25 -9.61
C HIS A 159 -4.43 -13.04 -9.88
#